data_AF-A0A1H2TL49-F1
#
_entry.id   AF-A0A1H2TL49-F1
#
_cell.length_a   1.000
_cell.length_b   1.000
_cell.length_c   1.000
_cell.angle_alpha   90.00
_cell.angle_beta   90.00
_cell.angle_gamma   90.00
#
_symmetry.space_group_name_H-M   'P 1'
#
loop_
_entity.id
_entity.type
_entity.pdbx_description
1 polymer ?
#
loop_
_entity_poly.entity_id
_entity_poly.type
_entity_poly.pdbx_seq_one_letter_code
_entity_poly.pdbx_strand_id
1 'polypeptide(L)'
;MGITEDIADELAKKAIAVENELQDESVIPHVATLIGASSQTTQEAFLTAVRVRKAEARAVKFLRDKLAGNKGEQLPTSGDRG
;
A
#
# COMPACT_ATOMS: atom_id res chain seq x y z
N MET A 1 -11.00 8.37 -13.52
CA MET A 1 -11.21 7.30 -12.51
C MET A 1 -12.69 7.28 -12.15
N GLY A 2 -13.20 6.12 -11.75
CA GLY A 2 -14.53 6.02 -11.16
C GLY A 2 -14.50 6.45 -9.69
N ILE A 3 -15.67 6.84 -9.17
CA ILE A 3 -15.83 7.25 -7.77
C ILE A 3 -15.35 6.18 -6.79
N THR A 4 -15.46 4.90 -7.15
CA THR A 4 -15.03 3.76 -6.36
C THR A 4 -13.51 3.70 -6.19
N GLU A 5 -12.76 3.93 -7.27
CA GLU A 5 -11.30 3.89 -7.28
C GLU A 5 -10.72 5.08 -6.54
N ASP A 6 -11.31 6.27 -6.70
CA ASP A 6 -10.88 7.48 -6.00
C ASP A 6 -11.10 7.35 -4.48
N ILE A 7 -12.27 6.86 -4.06
CA ILE A 7 -12.55 6.60 -2.64
C ILE A 7 -11.61 5.53 -2.08
N ALA A 8 -11.39 4.45 -2.83
CA ALA A 8 -10.50 3.37 -2.42
C ALA A 8 -9.04 3.85 -2.27
N ASP A 9 -8.56 4.69 -3.17
CA ASP A 9 -7.20 5.25 -3.13
C ASP A 9 -7.00 6.18 -1.92
N GLU A 10 -7.94 7.11 -1.69
CA GLU A 10 -7.90 8.01 -0.54
C GLU A 10 -7.95 7.24 0.78
N LEU A 11 -8.78 6.20 0.86
CA LEU A 11 -8.86 5.37 2.05
C LEU A 11 -7.59 4.54 2.26
N ALA A 12 -6.97 4.04 1.18
CA ALA A 12 -5.69 3.33 1.25
C ALA A 12 -4.57 4.21 1.80
N LYS A 13 -4.49 5.49 1.39
CA LYS A 13 -3.52 6.46 1.95
C LYS A 13 -3.67 6.59 3.46
N LYS A 14 -4.91 6.80 3.92
CA LYS A 14 -5.24 6.98 5.33
C LYS A 14 -4.94 5.73 6.15
N ALA A 15 -5.35 4.56 5.66
CA ALA A 15 -5.12 3.29 6.34
C ALA A 15 -3.62 2.98 6.50
N ILE A 16 -2.81 3.21 5.45
CA ILE A 16 -1.35 3.05 5.52
C ILE A 16 -0.73 4.04 6.51
N ALA A 17 -1.20 5.29 6.53
CA ALA A 17 -0.69 6.28 7.48
C ALA A 17 -0.97 5.84 8.94
N VAL A 18 -2.18 5.39 9.23
CA VAL A 18 -2.57 4.89 10.56
C VAL A 18 -1.83 3.61 10.94
N GLU A 19 -1.71 2.65 10.03
CA GLU A 19 -0.91 1.41 10.24
C GLU A 19 0.53 1.77 10.65
N ASN A 20 1.16 2.71 9.93
CA ASN A 20 2.52 3.14 10.23
C ASN A 20 2.64 3.95 11.54
N GLU A 21 1.66 4.79 11.86
CA GLU A 21 1.69 5.60 13.08
C GLU A 21 1.49 4.75 14.33
N LEU A 22 0.57 3.79 14.28
CA LEU A 22 0.24 2.90 15.39
C LEU A 22 1.11 1.64 15.45
N GLN A 23 1.89 1.37 14.39
CA GLN A 23 2.61 0.11 14.20
C GLN A 23 1.66 -1.10 14.31
N ASP A 24 0.45 -0.98 13.76
CA ASP A 24 -0.61 -1.98 13.85
C ASP A 24 -1.00 -2.48 12.46
N GLU A 25 -0.46 -3.64 12.09
CA GLU A 25 -0.71 -4.32 10.81
C GLU A 25 -2.17 -4.79 10.64
N SER A 26 -3.00 -4.73 11.69
CA SER A 26 -4.42 -5.12 11.63
C SER A 26 -5.33 -4.03 11.03
N VAL A 27 -4.85 -2.78 10.96
CA VAL A 27 -5.62 -1.62 10.47
C VAL A 27 -6.16 -1.85 9.06
N ILE A 28 -5.29 -2.25 8.12
CA ILE A 28 -5.67 -2.45 6.72
C ILE A 28 -6.66 -3.62 6.56
N PRO A 29 -6.42 -4.83 7.12
CA PRO A 29 -7.40 -5.91 7.13
C PRO A 29 -8.76 -5.51 7.71
N HIS A 30 -8.78 -4.76 8.81
CA HIS A 30 -10.01 -4.32 9.45
C HIS A 30 -10.80 -3.37 8.53
N VAL A 31 -10.13 -2.35 7.97
CA VAL A 31 -10.75 -1.42 7.02
C VAL A 31 -11.29 -2.16 5.79
N ALA A 32 -10.53 -3.12 5.25
CA ALA A 32 -11.00 -3.95 4.14
C ALA A 32 -12.28 -4.72 4.47
N THR A 33 -12.37 -5.33 5.66
CA THR A 33 -13.58 -6.04 6.11
C THR A 33 -14.78 -5.09 6.24
N LEU A 34 -14.59 -3.89 6.81
CA LEU A 34 -15.67 -2.90 6.97
C LEU A 34 -16.23 -2.43 5.62
N ILE A 35 -15.36 -2.15 4.65
CA ILE A 35 -15.78 -1.76 3.31
C ILE A 35 -16.46 -2.95 2.60
N GLY A 36 -15.88 -4.14 2.70
CA GLY A 36 -16.38 -5.36 2.05
C GLY A 36 -17.79 -5.74 2.49
N ALA A 37 -18.16 -5.43 3.74
CA ALA A 37 -19.52 -5.62 4.24
C ALA A 37 -20.57 -4.78 3.49
N SER A 38 -20.17 -3.67 2.86
CA SER A 38 -21.08 -2.75 2.14
C SER A 38 -20.85 -2.71 0.63
N SER A 39 -19.62 -2.99 0.16
CA SER A 39 -19.24 -2.97 -1.26
C SER A 39 -17.98 -3.80 -1.51
N GLN A 40 -18.16 -4.99 -2.10
CA GLN A 40 -17.04 -5.85 -2.48
C GLN A 40 -16.13 -5.19 -3.54
N THR A 41 -16.71 -4.52 -4.54
CA THR A 41 -15.92 -3.84 -5.59
C THR A 41 -15.01 -2.76 -5.00
N THR A 42 -15.48 -1.98 -4.02
CA THR A 42 -14.66 -0.96 -3.36
C THR A 42 -13.57 -1.60 -2.49
N GLN A 43 -13.85 -2.73 -1.85
CA GLN A 43 -12.84 -3.49 -1.08
C GLN A 43 -11.69 -3.96 -1.97
N GLU A 44 -12.00 -4.54 -3.14
CA GLU A 44 -10.99 -5.01 -4.09
C GLU A 44 -10.13 -3.86 -4.62
N ALA A 45 -10.76 -2.71 -4.94
CA ALA A 45 -10.07 -1.49 -5.32
C ALA A 45 -9.17 -0.98 -4.18
N PHE A 46 -9.64 -0.99 -2.94
CA PHE A 46 -8.87 -0.55 -1.76
C PHE A 46 -7.62 -1.41 -1.55
N LEU A 47 -7.77 -2.74 -1.55
CA LEU A 47 -6.64 -3.66 -1.39
C LEU A 47 -5.61 -3.51 -2.53
N THR A 48 -6.10 -3.27 -3.74
CA THR A 48 -5.24 -2.98 -4.90
C THR A 48 -4.47 -1.68 -4.70
N ALA A 49 -5.15 -0.61 -4.30
CA ALA A 49 -4.52 0.68 -4.01
C ALA A 49 -3.48 0.58 -2.90
N VAL A 50 -3.78 -0.14 -1.81
CA VAL A 50 -2.81 -0.40 -0.72
C VAL A 50 -1.55 -1.07 -1.26
N ARG A 51 -1.70 -2.15 -2.04
CA ARG A 51 -0.55 -2.89 -2.61
C ARG A 51 0.32 -1.97 -3.48
N VAL A 52 -0.31 -1.21 -4.36
CA VAL A 52 0.38 -0.28 -5.28
C VAL A 52 1.12 0.80 -4.48
N ARG A 53 0.48 1.40 -3.47
CA ARG A 53 1.11 2.44 -2.63
C ARG A 53 2.28 1.93 -1.80
N LYS A 54 2.16 0.74 -1.20
CA LYS A 54 3.30 0.12 -0.48
C LYS A 54 4.45 -0.21 -1.43
N ALA A 55 4.16 -0.61 -2.68
CA ALA A 55 5.20 -0.84 -3.69
C ALA A 55 5.88 0.47 -4.13
N GLU A 56 5.08 1.51 -4.39
CA GLU A 56 5.57 2.87 -4.71
C GLU A 56 6.46 3.40 -3.59
N ALA A 57 6.03 3.33 -2.32
CA ALA A 57 6.81 3.79 -1.18
C ALA A 57 8.18 3.12 -1.09
N ARG A 58 8.24 1.80 -1.35
CA ARG A 58 9.50 1.04 -1.42
C ARG A 58 10.38 1.51 -2.59
N ALA A 59 9.79 1.71 -3.76
CA ALA A 59 10.52 2.22 -4.93
C ALA A 59 11.07 3.64 -4.70
N VAL A 60 10.27 4.53 -4.12
CA VAL A 60 10.69 5.90 -3.77
C VAL A 60 11.81 5.88 -2.74
N LYS A 61 11.71 5.03 -1.71
CA LYS A 61 12.80 4.85 -0.72
C LYS A 61 14.09 4.42 -1.41
N PHE A 62 14.03 3.41 -2.29
CA PHE A 62 15.19 2.96 -3.05
C PHE A 62 15.82 4.07 -3.91
N LEU A 63 15.01 4.85 -4.63
CA LEU A 63 15.50 5.96 -5.45
C LEU A 63 16.19 7.04 -4.58
N ARG A 64 15.63 7.34 -3.41
CA ARG A 64 16.23 8.27 -2.44
C ARG A 64 17.57 7.77 -1.92
N ASP A 65 17.66 6.49 -1.56
CA ASP A 65 18.90 5.89 -1.08
C ASP A 65 19.99 5.91 -2.16
N LYS A 66 19.62 5.63 -3.43
CA LYS A 66 20.56 5.73 -4.56
C LYS A 66 21.06 7.15 -4.79
N LEU A 67 20.19 8.17 -4.69
CA LEU A 67 20.59 9.56 -4.80
C LEU A 67 21.50 10.00 -3.64
N ALA A 68 21.30 9.47 -2.44
CA ALA A 68 22.12 9.76 -1.27
C ALA A 68 23.52 9.09 -1.30
N GLY A 69 23.85 8.33 -2.35
CA GLY A 69 25.09 7.56 -2.43
C GLY A 69 25.11 6.35 -1.50
N ASN A 70 24.00 6.04 -0.82
CA ASN A 70 23.85 4.81 -0.08
C ASN A 70 23.79 3.67 -1.10
N LYS A 71 24.54 2.59 -0.86
CA LYS A 71 24.27 1.29 -1.50
C LYS A 71 22.98 0.72 -0.89
N GLY A 72 21.86 1.45 -1.06
CA GLY A 72 20.55 1.09 -0.53
C GLY A 72 20.19 -0.32 -0.97
N GLU A 73 19.51 -1.01 -0.04
CA GLU A 73 18.89 -2.33 -0.15
C GLU A 73 18.83 -2.85 -1.60
N GLN A 74 19.47 -3.99 -1.87
CA GLN A 74 19.28 -4.67 -3.14
C GLN A 74 17.79 -4.92 -3.32
N LEU A 75 17.22 -4.43 -4.42
CA LEU A 75 15.86 -4.77 -4.81
C LEU A 75 15.71 -6.29 -4.70
N PRO A 76 14.63 -6.81 -4.09
CA PRO A 76 14.32 -8.22 -4.24
C PRO A 76 14.23 -8.44 -5.75
N THR A 77 15.21 -9.18 -6.28
CA THR A 77 15.20 -9.54 -7.69
C THR A 77 13.95 -10.37 -7.90
N SER A 78 13.27 -10.20 -9.04
CA SER A 78 12.05 -10.94 -9.40
C SER A 78 12.24 -12.49 -9.45
N GLY A 79 13.35 -13.03 -8.94
CA GLY A 79 13.74 -14.43 -8.97
C GLY A 79 13.54 -15.22 -7.67
N ASP A 80 13.12 -14.61 -6.55
CA ASP A 80 12.97 -15.34 -5.27
C ASP A 80 11.52 -15.79 -5.00
N ARG A 81 10.84 -16.23 -6.07
CA ARG A 81 9.60 -17.01 -6.00
C ARG A 81 9.91 -18.43 -6.45
N GLY A 82 10.67 -19.15 -5.61
CA GLY A 82 10.77 -20.61 -5.63
C GLY A 82 9.64 -21.24 -4.83
#